data_AF-A0A2M7HUP9-F1
#
_entry.id   AF-A0A2M7HUP9-F1
#
_cell.length_a   1.000
_cell.length_b   1.000
_cell.length_c   1.000
_cell.angle_alpha   90.00
_cell.angle_beta   90.00
_cell.angle_gamma   90.00
#
_symmetry.space_group_name_H-M   'P 1'
#
loop_
_entity.id
_entity.type
_entity.pdbx_description
1 polymer ?
#
loop_
_entity_poly.entity_id
_entity_poly.type
_entity_poly.pdbx_seq_one_letter_code
_entity_poly.pdbx_strand_id
1 'polypeptide(L)'
;MEQLAFFEIPSPCIGVCQTDARGYCKGCLRSRDERFNWLSFSDAQKYDVIRLCNQRKRRRQLAAIKAQQLQIAQERAALNPQLNFEPESSTDLDFGSFELD
;
A
#
# COMPACT_ATOMS: atom_id res chain seq x y z
N MET A 1 -5.74 -34.60 12.57
CA MET A 1 -6.62 -34.71 11.38
C MET A 1 -5.85 -34.05 10.24
N GLU A 2 -5.08 -34.84 9.50
CA GLU A 2 -4.24 -34.34 8.39
C GLU A 2 -5.03 -34.51 7.09
N GLN A 3 -5.52 -33.39 6.55
CA GLN A 3 -6.14 -33.38 5.23
C GLN A 3 -5.03 -33.61 4.19
N LEU A 4 -5.03 -34.77 3.53
CA LEU A 4 -4.15 -35.06 2.40
C LEU A 4 -4.47 -34.09 1.25
N ALA A 5 -3.74 -32.98 1.19
CA ALA A 5 -3.79 -32.06 0.07
C ALA A 5 -3.07 -32.72 -1.11
N PHE A 6 -3.84 -33.25 -2.06
CA PHE A 6 -3.36 -33.92 -3.27
C PHE A 6 -2.69 -32.97 -4.30
N PHE A 7 -2.53 -31.69 -3.97
CA PHE A 7 -2.08 -30.66 -4.90
C PHE A 7 -0.72 -30.10 -4.48
N GLU A 8 0.20 -30.04 -5.44
CA GLU A 8 1.50 -29.42 -5.24
C GLU A 8 1.35 -27.94 -4.89
N ILE A 9 2.08 -27.51 -3.85
CA ILE A 9 2.01 -26.12 -3.40
C ILE A 9 2.78 -25.23 -4.39
N PRO A 10 2.11 -24.29 -5.08
CA PRO A 10 2.77 -23.46 -6.07
C PRO A 10 3.76 -22.51 -5.40
N SER A 11 4.92 -22.31 -6.04
CA SER A 11 5.90 -21.35 -5.54
C SER A 11 5.38 -19.91 -5.75
N PRO A 12 5.52 -19.00 -4.77
CA PRO A 12 5.11 -17.60 -4.90
C PRO A 12 6.10 -16.75 -5.71
N CYS A 13 7.02 -17.38 -6.47
CA CYS A 13 8.08 -16.69 -7.19
C CYS A 13 7.54 -16.04 -8.47
N ILE A 14 7.95 -14.80 -8.75
CA ILE A 14 7.56 -14.07 -9.97
C ILE A 14 8.70 -14.01 -11.02
N GLY A 15 9.72 -14.86 -10.88
CA GLY A 15 10.88 -14.88 -11.79
C GLY A 15 11.88 -13.72 -11.59
N VAL A 16 11.65 -12.81 -10.64
CA VAL A 16 12.55 -11.68 -10.35
C VAL A 16 13.23 -11.88 -9.00
N CYS A 17 14.56 -12.03 -9.01
CA CYS A 17 15.37 -12.19 -7.80
C CYS A 17 16.12 -10.89 -7.47
N GLN A 18 15.41 -9.89 -6.95
CA GLN A 18 16.01 -8.66 -6.42
C GLN A 18 15.74 -8.55 -4.93
N THR A 19 16.76 -8.27 -4.13
CA THR A 19 16.63 -8.02 -2.69
C THR A 19 16.35 -6.56 -2.38
N ASP A 20 15.51 -6.34 -1.37
CA ASP A 20 15.29 -5.05 -0.73
C ASP A 20 16.32 -4.81 0.37
N ALA A 21 16.43 -3.58 0.89
CA ALA A 21 17.34 -3.21 1.97
C ALA A 21 17.14 -4.06 3.25
N ARG A 22 15.93 -4.58 3.45
CA ARG A 22 15.59 -5.48 4.57
C ARG A 22 15.91 -6.97 4.32
N GLY A 23 16.48 -7.32 3.17
CA GLY A 23 16.83 -8.71 2.83
C GLY A 23 15.68 -9.57 2.28
N TYR A 24 14.52 -8.99 1.98
CA TYR A 24 13.40 -9.67 1.33
C TYR A 24 13.42 -9.49 -0.19
N CYS A 25 12.90 -10.46 -0.93
CA CYS A 25 12.70 -10.32 -2.37
C CYS A 25 11.69 -9.20 -2.69
N LYS A 26 12.00 -8.31 -3.63
CA LYS A 26 11.10 -7.22 -4.04
C LYS A 26 9.77 -7.73 -4.61
N GLY A 27 9.80 -8.86 -5.31
CA GLY A 27 8.64 -9.48 -5.94
C GLY A 27 7.84 -10.38 -5.00
N CYS A 28 8.42 -11.53 -4.63
CA CYS A 28 7.75 -12.57 -3.85
C CYS A 28 7.80 -12.37 -2.33
N LEU A 29 8.61 -11.42 -1.83
CA LEU A 29 8.76 -11.11 -0.40
C LEU A 29 9.25 -12.26 0.49
N ARG A 30 9.86 -13.28 -0.13
CA ARG A 30 10.62 -14.28 0.58
C ARG A 30 11.90 -13.71 1.18
N SER A 31 12.26 -14.20 2.36
CA SER A 31 13.60 -13.99 2.90
C SER A 31 14.63 -14.79 2.10
N ARG A 32 15.92 -14.52 2.34
CA ARG A 32 17.01 -15.30 1.76
C ARG A 32 16.89 -16.78 2.14
N ASP A 33 16.69 -17.07 3.42
CA ASP A 33 16.64 -18.44 3.95
C ASP A 33 15.42 -19.21 3.44
N GLU A 34 14.27 -18.55 3.32
CA GLU A 34 13.04 -19.14 2.75
C GLU A 34 13.20 -19.54 1.28
N ARG A 35 14.13 -18.91 0.54
CA ARG A 35 14.44 -19.31 -0.85
C ARG A 35 15.35 -20.52 -0.90
N PHE A 36 16.41 -20.54 -0.09
CA PHE A 36 17.38 -21.64 -0.07
C PHE A 36 16.74 -22.94 0.45
N ASN A 37 15.90 -22.84 1.49
CA ASN A 37 15.31 -24.01 2.12
C ASN A 37 13.97 -24.45 1.49
N TRP A 38 13.53 -23.82 0.39
CA TRP A 38 12.20 -24.08 -0.19
C TRP A 38 11.99 -25.55 -0.60
N LEU A 39 13.03 -26.18 -1.17
CA LEU A 39 13.00 -27.58 -1.59
C LEU A 39 13.00 -28.55 -0.39
N SER A 40 13.48 -28.09 0.77
CA SER A 40 13.61 -28.89 2.00
C SER A 40 12.39 -28.75 2.92
N PHE A 41 11.48 -27.83 2.63
CA PHE A 41 10.32 -27.56 3.48
C PHE A 41 9.23 -28.61 3.34
N SER A 42 8.59 -28.93 4.46
CA SER A 42 7.34 -29.69 4.47
C SER A 42 6.20 -28.87 3.88
N ASP A 43 5.12 -29.52 3.47
CA ASP A 43 4.00 -28.82 2.86
C ASP A 43 3.35 -27.79 3.80
N ALA A 44 3.26 -28.10 5.09
CA ALA A 44 2.83 -27.14 6.12
C ALA A 44 3.74 -25.89 6.16
N GLN A 45 5.05 -26.08 6.13
CA GLN A 45 6.02 -24.97 6.11
C GLN A 45 5.90 -24.16 4.82
N LYS A 46 5.66 -24.83 3.68
CA LYS A 46 5.47 -24.14 2.40
C LYS A 46 4.25 -23.23 2.43
N TYR A 47 3.13 -23.71 2.99
CA TYR A 47 1.94 -22.89 3.21
C TYR A 47 2.21 -21.69 4.13
N ASP A 48 2.94 -21.91 5.22
CA ASP A 48 3.30 -20.84 6.14
C ASP A 48 4.18 -19.77 5.48
N VAL A 49 5.16 -20.16 4.68
CA VAL A 49 5.98 -19.22 3.92
C VAL A 49 5.12 -18.39 2.97
N ILE A 50 4.17 -19.01 2.25
CA ILE A 50 3.26 -18.30 1.36
C ILE A 50 2.38 -17.32 2.14
N ARG A 51 1.81 -17.77 3.27
CA ARG A 51 1.01 -16.93 4.18
C ARG A 51 1.80 -15.71 4.66
N LEU A 52 3.04 -15.90 5.09
CA LEU A 52 3.94 -14.83 5.51
C LEU A 52 4.28 -13.87 4.37
N CYS A 53 4.56 -14.38 3.17
CA CYS A 53 4.82 -13.58 1.98
C CYS A 53 3.62 -12.66 1.66
N ASN A 54 2.41 -13.23 1.68
CA ASN A 54 1.17 -12.47 1.47
C ASN A 54 0.95 -11.41 2.55
N GLN A 55 1.21 -11.75 3.81
CA GLN A 55 1.10 -10.79 4.92
C GLN A 55 2.10 -9.63 4.75
N ARG A 56 3.36 -9.92 4.42
CA ARG A 56 4.39 -8.91 4.14
C ARG A 56 3.98 -8.03 2.95
N LYS A 57 3.38 -8.62 1.90
CA LYS A 57 2.90 -7.91 0.70
C LYS A 57 1.84 -6.90 1.07
N ARG A 58 0.82 -7.33 1.82
CA ARG A 58 -0.26 -6.47 2.30
C ARG A 58 0.27 -5.33 3.15
N ARG A 59 1.19 -5.60 4.08
CA ARG A 59 1.81 -4.55 4.92
C ARG A 59 2.56 -3.52 4.08
N ARG A 60 3.34 -3.95 3.09
CA ARG A 60 4.06 -3.03 2.19
C ARG A 60 3.10 -2.17 1.36
N GLN A 61 2.05 -2.77 0.82
CA GLN A 61 1.03 -2.04 0.04
C GLN A 61 0.31 -0.98 0.89
N LEU A 62 -0.13 -1.35 2.10
CA LEU A 62 -0.79 -0.41 3.00
C LEU A 62 0.12 0.74 3.42
N ALA A 63 1.40 0.45 3.70
CA ALA A 63 2.38 1.49 4.00
C ALA A 63 2.60 2.45 2.83
N ALA A 64 2.65 1.94 1.60
CA ALA A 64 2.78 2.76 0.39
C ALA A 64 1.56 3.67 0.18
N ILE A 65 0.35 3.13 0.30
CA ILE A 65 -0.90 3.92 0.19
C ILE A 65 -0.94 5.02 1.25
N LYS A 66 -0.61 4.69 2.50
CA LYS A 66 -0.58 5.67 3.59
C LYS A 66 0.45 6.78 3.34
N ALA A 67 1.64 6.43 2.86
CA ALA A 67 2.66 7.40 2.51
C ALA A 67 2.20 8.34 1.39
N GLN A 68 1.54 7.81 0.36
CA GLN A 68 0.98 8.60 -0.74
C GLN A 68 -0.13 9.55 -0.24
N GLN A 69 -1.03 9.07 0.61
CA GLN A 69 -2.08 9.90 1.20
C GLN A 69 -1.51 11.06 2.02
N LEU A 70 -0.45 10.81 2.79
CA LEU A 70 0.23 11.86 3.56
C LEU A 70 0.90 12.89 2.65
N GLN A 71 1.55 12.45 1.57
CA GLN A 71 2.13 13.36 0.57
C GLN A 71 1.05 14.25 -0.06
N ILE A 72 -0.07 13.67 -0.50
CA ILE A 72 -1.19 14.41 -1.08
C ILE A 72 -1.78 15.39 -0.06
N ALA A 73 -1.92 15.00 1.21
CA ALA A 73 -2.43 15.88 2.26
C ALA A 73 -1.48 17.05 2.52
N GLN A 74 -0.16 16.82 2.52
CA GLN A 74 0.86 17.86 2.65
C GLN A 74 0.82 18.83 1.46
N GLU A 75 0.74 18.31 0.23
CA GLU A 75 0.64 19.13 -0.98
C GLU A 75 -0.64 19.98 -0.98
N ARG A 76 -1.79 19.37 -0.62
CA ARG A 76 -3.05 20.10 -0.46
C ARG A 76 -2.96 21.19 0.61
N ALA A 77 -2.33 20.89 1.75
CA ALA A 77 -2.11 21.88 2.81
C ALA A 77 -1.18 23.01 2.38
N ALA A 78 -0.23 22.76 1.48
CA ALA A 78 0.64 23.79 0.90
C ALA A 78 -0.05 24.64 -0.19
N LEU A 79 -1.05 24.09 -0.89
CA LEU A 79 -1.85 24.80 -1.90
C LEU A 79 -2.99 25.64 -1.28
N ASN A 80 -3.58 25.18 -0.17
CA ASN A 80 -4.72 25.85 0.47
C ASN A 80 -4.49 27.33 0.89
N PRO A 81 -3.27 27.75 1.32
CA PRO A 81 -2.98 29.17 1.58
C PRO A 81 -3.12 30.08 0.36
N GLN A 82 -3.04 29.51 -0.85
CA GLN A 82 -3.13 30.23 -2.13
C GLN A 82 -4.58 30.33 -2.64
N LEU A 83 -5.49 29.59 -2.02
CA LEU A 83 -6.93 29.58 -2.27
C LEU A 83 -7.68 30.04 -1.00
N ASN A 84 -7.08 30.98 -0.25
CA ASN A 84 -7.81 31.69 0.79
C ASN A 84 -8.80 32.63 0.09
N PHE A 85 -9.96 32.10 -0.28
CA PHE A 85 -11.15 32.91 -0.57
C PHE A 85 -11.69 33.45 0.75
N GLU A 86 -10.84 34.13 1.54
CA GLU A 86 -11.35 35.05 2.52
C GLU A 86 -12.29 35.97 1.75
N PRO A 87 -13.55 36.13 2.17
CA PRO A 87 -14.29 37.28 1.71
C PRO A 87 -13.45 38.44 2.22
N GLU A 88 -12.71 39.10 1.32
CA GLU A 88 -12.34 40.47 1.61
C GLU A 88 -13.64 41.08 2.08
N SER A 89 -13.64 41.58 3.31
CA SER A 89 -14.73 42.36 3.84
C SER A 89 -14.79 43.63 2.98
N SER A 90 -15.29 43.49 1.75
CA SER A 90 -15.90 44.55 1.01
C SER A 90 -17.13 44.86 1.83
N THR A 91 -16.96 45.82 2.72
CA THR A 91 -17.95 46.87 2.95
C THR A 91 -19.00 46.85 1.82
N ASP A 92 -20.22 46.50 2.17
CA ASP A 92 -21.44 46.77 1.42
C ASP A 92 -21.47 46.30 -0.05
N LEU A 93 -21.64 44.99 -0.27
CA LEU A 93 -22.33 44.53 -1.48
C LEU A 93 -23.83 44.40 -1.16
N ASP A 94 -24.52 45.53 -1.27
CA ASP A 94 -25.96 45.67 -1.16
C ASP A 94 -26.67 44.89 -2.28
N PHE A 95 -27.18 43.70 -1.96
CA PHE A 95 -28.02 42.89 -2.84
C PHE A 95 -29.50 43.36 -2.84
N GLY A 96 -29.79 44.56 -2.31
CA GLY A 96 -31.12 45.14 -2.18
C GLY A 96 -31.74 45.73 -3.46
N SER A 97 -31.06 45.66 -4.61
CA SER A 97 -31.57 46.18 -5.89
C SER A 97 -31.85 45.08 -6.92
N PHE A 98 -32.53 44.01 -6.50
CA PHE A 98 -33.21 43.10 -7.44
C PHE A 98 -34.72 43.33 -7.31
N GLU A 99 -35.22 44.35 -8.00
CA GLU A 99 -36.65 44.56 -8.20
C GLU A 99 -37.09 43.70 -9.41
N LEU A 100 -38.08 42.84 -9.17
CA LEU A 100 -38.74 42.02 -10.18
C LEU A 100 -39.80 42.88 -10.88
N ASP A 101 -39.57 43.21 -12.15
CA ASP A 101 -40.62 43.57 -13.12
C ASP A 101 -41.34 42.31 -13.63
#